data_AF-A0A820C892-F1
#
_entry.id   AF-A0A820C892-F1
#
_cell.length_a   1.000
_cell.length_b   1.000
_cell.length_c   1.000
_cell.angle_alpha   90.00
_cell.angle_beta   90.00
_cell.angle_gamma   90.00
#
_symmetry.space_group_name_H-M   'P 1'
#
loop_
_entity.id
_entity.type
_entity.pdbx_description
1 polymer ?
#
loop_
_entity_poly.entity_id
_entity_poly.type
_entity_poly.pdbx_seq_one_letter_code
_entity_poly.pdbx_strand_id
1 'polypeptide(L)'
;MDIEKHSTMMNSLLTLGHNLLNETDIYPRTIDSISRTVQTLEQRWLSLKELIMKRKFESDNIHISWRNIDETINRISKMINDHERFLTEIKRTSGDGLQGIRNEYKSLENFKRTLDNDDKEIQKIANCHSEILRLYPTADSNNEIRNRIKDLNHRWKILNETVHETLKHLKYMLSIHGDFQLTQDSLLLWLTDLDVLLTNLEYLSEAPTNEKIRQLHDMDREIQEKQAKIEYVQKCANYLLNKTVDARGLTINMNELDKFLQQLKNLTKRIRKLKQ
;
A
#
# COMPACT_ATOMS: atom_id res chain seq x y z
N MET A 1 37.94 -22.65 -23.54
CA MET A 1 37.48 -21.62 -24.50
C MET A 1 38.14 -21.90 -25.83
N ASP A 2 37.36 -22.14 -26.89
CA ASP A 2 37.87 -22.67 -28.17
C ASP A 2 38.79 -21.69 -28.92
N ILE A 3 38.62 -20.39 -28.68
CA ILE A 3 39.38 -19.29 -29.29
C ILE A 3 40.87 -19.35 -29.00
N GLU A 4 41.28 -19.72 -27.79
CA GLU A 4 42.71 -19.80 -27.43
C GLU A 4 43.42 -20.91 -28.21
N LYS A 5 42.75 -22.07 -28.36
CA LYS A 5 43.26 -23.19 -29.15
C LYS A 5 43.40 -22.82 -30.63
N HIS A 6 42.38 -22.17 -31.19
CA HIS A 6 42.40 -21.70 -32.57
C HIS A 6 43.44 -20.58 -32.78
N SER A 7 43.68 -19.74 -31.77
CA SER A 7 44.70 -18.69 -31.81
C SER A 7 46.12 -19.26 -31.87
N THR A 8 46.42 -20.31 -31.11
CA THR A 8 47.72 -20.97 -31.17
C THR A 8 47.97 -21.62 -32.54
N MET A 9 47.00 -22.39 -33.05
CA MET A 9 47.10 -23.04 -34.36
C MET A 9 47.26 -22.03 -35.49
N MET A 10 46.47 -20.95 -35.44
CA MET A 10 46.51 -19.89 -36.44
C MET A 10 47.86 -19.15 -36.44
N ASN A 11 48.41 -18.85 -35.27
CA ASN A 11 49.74 -18.24 -35.16
C ASN A 11 50.81 -19.18 -35.73
N SER A 12 50.75 -20.50 -35.46
CA SER A 12 51.67 -21.47 -36.05
C SER A 12 51.57 -21.55 -37.58
N LEU A 13 50.36 -21.52 -38.15
CA LEU A 13 50.14 -21.52 -39.60
C LEU A 13 50.67 -20.24 -40.26
N LEU A 14 50.47 -19.09 -39.63
CA LEU A 14 51.03 -17.82 -40.09
C LEU A 14 52.55 -17.84 -40.02
N THR A 15 53.16 -18.31 -38.91
CA THR A 15 54.61 -18.45 -38.81
C THR A 15 55.17 -19.37 -39.90
N LEU A 16 54.53 -20.50 -40.16
CA LEU A 16 54.94 -21.43 -41.22
C LEU A 16 54.82 -20.79 -42.62
N GLY A 17 53.73 -20.06 -42.89
CA GLY A 17 53.56 -19.30 -44.13
C GLY A 17 54.63 -18.22 -44.34
N HIS A 18 54.99 -17.47 -43.29
CA HIS A 18 56.08 -16.49 -43.36
C HIS A 18 57.45 -17.15 -43.53
N ASN A 19 57.69 -18.29 -42.90
CA ASN A 19 58.95 -19.03 -43.06
C ASN A 19 59.12 -19.55 -44.48
N LEU A 20 58.05 -20.10 -45.08
CA LEU A 20 58.06 -20.52 -46.49
C LEU A 20 58.36 -19.35 -47.44
N LEU A 21 57.86 -18.14 -47.15
CA LEU A 21 58.15 -16.95 -47.96
C LEU A 21 59.62 -16.50 -47.91
N ASN A 22 60.41 -17.00 -46.94
CA ASN A 22 61.82 -16.67 -46.77
C ASN A 22 62.78 -17.75 -47.33
N GLU A 23 62.27 -18.86 -47.87
CA GLU A 23 63.09 -19.92 -48.47
C GLU A 23 63.63 -19.50 -49.85
N THR A 24 64.93 -19.75 -50.09
CA THR A 24 65.68 -19.22 -51.25
C THR A 24 65.39 -19.92 -52.60
N ASP A 25 64.71 -21.07 -52.59
CA ASP A 25 64.52 -21.93 -53.78
C ASP A 25 63.08 -21.92 -54.36
N ILE A 26 62.25 -20.95 -53.98
CA ILE A 26 60.85 -20.88 -54.42
C ILE A 26 60.68 -19.98 -55.66
N TYR A 27 60.00 -20.49 -56.68
CA TYR A 27 59.66 -19.70 -57.88
C TYR A 27 58.81 -18.46 -57.53
N PRO A 28 59.06 -17.29 -58.13
CA PRO A 28 58.37 -16.03 -57.79
C PRO A 28 56.83 -16.08 -57.82
N ARG A 29 56.25 -16.82 -58.77
CA ARG A 29 54.77 -17.00 -58.84
C ARG A 29 54.19 -17.74 -57.64
N THR A 30 54.95 -18.67 -57.07
CA THR A 30 54.55 -19.43 -55.88
C THR A 30 54.66 -18.55 -54.63
N ILE A 31 55.69 -17.71 -54.55
CA ILE A 31 55.84 -16.68 -53.49
C ILE A 31 54.63 -15.73 -53.51
N ASP A 32 54.24 -15.23 -54.68
CA ASP A 32 53.05 -14.36 -54.81
C ASP A 32 51.76 -15.04 -54.34
N SER A 33 51.58 -16.32 -54.69
CA SER A 33 50.40 -17.10 -54.31
C SER A 33 50.34 -17.37 -52.81
N ILE A 34 51.46 -17.75 -52.20
CA ILE A 34 51.58 -17.97 -50.75
C ILE A 34 51.37 -16.64 -50.02
N SER A 35 51.99 -15.56 -50.48
CA SER A 35 51.87 -14.22 -49.89
C SER A 35 50.42 -13.74 -49.85
N ARG A 36 49.69 -13.85 -50.98
CA ARG A 36 48.25 -13.52 -51.03
C ARG A 36 47.42 -14.38 -50.09
N THR A 37 47.75 -15.67 -49.99
CA THR A 37 47.02 -16.61 -49.12
C THR A 37 47.24 -16.28 -47.65
N VAL A 38 48.50 -16.05 -47.24
CA VAL A 38 48.86 -15.63 -45.88
C VAL A 38 48.17 -14.31 -45.53
N GLN A 39 48.26 -13.29 -46.39
CA GLN A 39 47.57 -12.00 -46.16
C GLN A 39 46.06 -12.14 -46.03
N THR A 40 45.42 -12.94 -46.89
CA THR A 40 43.97 -13.19 -46.82
C THR A 40 43.60 -13.88 -45.51
N LEU A 41 44.40 -14.86 -45.11
CA LEU A 41 44.21 -15.62 -43.89
C LEU A 41 44.39 -14.73 -42.64
N GLU A 42 45.38 -13.84 -42.63
CA GLU A 42 45.56 -12.82 -41.58
C GLU A 42 44.36 -11.88 -41.48
N GLN A 43 43.90 -11.32 -42.60
CA GLN A 43 42.76 -10.40 -42.61
C GLN A 43 41.50 -11.08 -42.09
N ARG A 44 41.18 -12.28 -42.57
CA ARG A 44 40.02 -13.07 -42.10
C ARG A 44 40.11 -13.38 -40.60
N TRP A 45 41.31 -13.65 -40.10
CA TRP A 45 41.52 -13.93 -38.68
C TRP A 45 41.36 -12.70 -37.79
N LEU A 46 41.86 -11.54 -38.23
CA LEU A 46 41.63 -10.27 -37.55
C LEU A 46 40.13 -9.94 -37.51
N SER A 47 39.44 -10.03 -38.64
CA SER A 47 37.98 -9.82 -38.70
C SER A 47 37.23 -10.80 -37.79
N LEU A 48 37.64 -12.08 -37.75
CA LEU A 48 37.01 -13.06 -36.88
C LEU A 48 37.22 -12.74 -35.39
N LYS A 49 38.44 -12.34 -35.00
CA LYS A 49 38.74 -11.88 -33.64
C LYS A 49 37.84 -10.72 -33.24
N GLU A 50 37.70 -9.71 -34.10
CA GLU A 50 36.82 -8.56 -33.86
C GLU A 50 35.36 -8.97 -33.70
N LEU A 51 34.84 -9.82 -34.59
CA LEU A 51 33.46 -10.33 -34.52
C LEU A 51 33.20 -11.11 -33.23
N ILE A 52 34.17 -11.93 -32.80
CA ILE A 52 34.09 -12.70 -31.56
C ILE A 52 34.11 -11.79 -30.35
N MET A 53 35.00 -10.79 -30.32
CA MET A 53 35.06 -9.80 -29.24
C MET A 53 33.75 -9.02 -29.13
N LYS A 54 33.23 -8.55 -30.27
CA LYS A 54 31.94 -7.85 -30.34
C LYS A 54 30.79 -8.72 -29.83
N ARG A 55 30.68 -9.97 -30.31
CA ARG A 55 29.64 -10.91 -29.88
C ARG A 55 29.74 -11.24 -28.38
N LYS A 56 30.95 -11.40 -27.86
CA LYS A 56 31.17 -11.62 -26.43
C LYS A 56 30.71 -10.42 -25.61
N PHE A 57 31.11 -9.21 -26.01
CA PHE A 57 30.68 -7.97 -25.36
C PHE A 57 29.16 -7.79 -25.39
N GLU A 58 28.51 -8.05 -26.52
CA GLU A 58 27.04 -8.04 -26.64
C GLU A 58 26.38 -9.07 -25.71
N SER A 59 26.91 -10.30 -25.67
CA SER A 59 26.41 -11.36 -24.78
C SER A 59 26.54 -10.98 -23.30
N ASP A 60 27.66 -10.37 -22.91
CA ASP A 60 27.90 -9.93 -21.53
C ASP A 60 26.91 -8.80 -21.15
N ASN A 61 26.69 -7.83 -22.05
CA ASN A 61 25.72 -6.75 -21.83
C ASN A 61 24.28 -7.27 -21.73
N ILE A 62 23.89 -8.21 -22.60
CA ILE A 62 22.60 -8.90 -22.51
C ILE A 62 22.44 -9.51 -21.13
N HIS A 63 23.41 -10.31 -20.67
CA HIS A 63 23.38 -10.93 -19.37
C HIS A 63 23.24 -9.93 -18.21
N ILE A 64 23.98 -8.83 -18.24
CA ILE A 64 23.91 -7.78 -17.21
C ILE A 64 22.51 -7.14 -17.20
N SER A 65 21.98 -6.76 -18.36
CA SER A 65 20.64 -6.16 -18.46
C SER A 65 19.54 -7.09 -17.94
N TRP A 66 19.55 -8.37 -18.35
CA TRP A 66 18.57 -9.36 -17.89
C TRP A 66 18.67 -9.63 -16.39
N ARG A 67 19.89 -9.70 -15.87
CA ARG A 67 20.10 -9.86 -14.43
C ARG A 67 19.55 -8.67 -13.65
N ASN A 68 19.80 -7.44 -14.11
CA ASN A 68 19.34 -6.23 -13.44
C ASN A 68 17.80 -6.15 -13.37
N ILE A 69 17.10 -6.46 -14.46
CA ILE A 69 15.63 -6.43 -14.46
C ILE A 69 15.04 -7.54 -13.59
N ASP A 70 15.62 -8.75 -13.59
CA ASP A 70 15.12 -9.84 -12.75
C ASP A 70 15.35 -9.54 -11.25
N GLU A 71 16.53 -9.05 -10.87
CA GLU A 71 16.81 -8.60 -9.51
C GLU A 71 15.85 -7.47 -9.07
N THR A 72 15.55 -6.53 -9.98
CA THR A 72 14.58 -5.45 -9.71
C THR A 72 13.16 -5.98 -9.52
N ILE A 73 12.69 -6.87 -10.40
CA ILE A 73 11.38 -7.51 -10.29
C ILE A 73 11.27 -8.27 -8.96
N ASN A 74 12.29 -9.05 -8.60
CA ASN A 74 12.28 -9.85 -7.37
C ASN A 74 12.29 -8.97 -6.12
N ARG A 75 13.05 -7.86 -6.13
CA ARG A 75 13.05 -6.88 -5.03
C ARG A 75 11.67 -6.27 -4.84
N ILE A 76 11.03 -5.81 -5.92
CA ILE A 76 9.70 -5.20 -5.86
C ILE A 76 8.64 -6.22 -5.44
N SER A 77 8.71 -7.44 -5.98
CA SER A 77 7.80 -8.53 -5.59
C SER A 77 7.87 -8.80 -4.09
N LYS A 78 9.08 -8.88 -3.53
CA LYS A 78 9.28 -9.05 -2.08
C LYS A 78 8.70 -7.87 -1.29
N MET A 79 9.00 -6.65 -1.70
CA MET A 79 8.47 -5.44 -1.06
C MET A 79 6.94 -5.42 -1.04
N ILE A 80 6.28 -5.72 -2.16
CA ILE A 80 4.82 -5.81 -2.23
C ILE A 80 4.29 -6.93 -1.32
N ASN A 81 4.93 -8.09 -1.27
CA ASN A 81 4.53 -9.18 -0.37
C ASN A 81 4.60 -8.76 1.11
N ASP A 82 5.68 -8.08 1.50
CA ASP A 82 5.88 -7.60 2.88
C ASP A 82 4.80 -6.56 3.26
N HIS A 83 4.45 -5.69 2.32
CA HIS A 83 3.40 -4.68 2.45
C HIS A 83 1.98 -5.28 2.55
N GLU A 84 1.67 -6.27 1.71
CA GLU A 84 0.40 -7.00 1.76
C GLU A 84 0.27 -7.78 3.08
N ARG A 85 1.37 -8.34 3.58
CA ARG A 85 1.43 -8.98 4.89
C ARG A 85 1.18 -7.98 6.02
N PHE A 86 1.82 -6.82 5.98
CA PHE A 86 1.57 -5.75 6.95
C PHE A 86 0.09 -5.36 7.00
N LEU A 87 -0.55 -5.17 5.84
CA LEU A 87 -2.00 -4.87 5.78
C LEU A 87 -2.88 -5.97 6.35
N THR A 88 -2.48 -7.23 6.23
CA THR A 88 -3.20 -8.35 6.83
C THR A 88 -3.05 -8.37 8.34
N GLU A 89 -1.85 -8.07 8.83
CA GLU A 89 -1.52 -8.08 10.26
C GLU A 89 -2.16 -6.92 11.01
N ILE A 90 -2.13 -5.71 10.44
CA ILE A 90 -2.72 -4.54 11.06
C ILE A 90 -4.25 -4.67 11.22
N LYS A 91 -4.93 -5.27 10.24
CA LYS A 91 -6.38 -5.54 10.33
C LYS A 91 -6.72 -6.53 11.45
N ARG A 92 -5.81 -7.45 11.78
CA ARG A 92 -6.00 -8.43 12.87
C ARG A 92 -5.87 -7.79 14.25
N THR A 93 -5.04 -6.75 14.39
CA THR A 93 -4.79 -6.08 15.67
C THR A 93 -5.84 -5.00 15.99
N SER A 94 -6.69 -4.64 15.03
CA SER A 94 -7.78 -3.66 15.22
C SER A 94 -8.92 -4.12 16.14
N GLY A 95 -8.94 -5.40 16.55
CA GLY A 95 -9.95 -5.96 17.46
C GLY A 95 -9.98 -5.35 18.87
N ASP A 96 -8.96 -4.56 19.24
CA ASP A 96 -8.84 -3.89 20.54
C ASP A 96 -9.65 -2.60 20.66
N GLY A 97 -10.58 -2.37 19.72
CA GLY A 97 -11.59 -1.33 19.87
C GLY A 97 -11.22 0.07 19.45
N LEU A 98 -11.74 1.09 20.14
CA LEU A 98 -11.42 2.49 19.77
C LEU A 98 -9.91 2.75 19.76
N GLN A 99 -9.19 2.20 20.75
CA GLN A 99 -7.74 2.34 20.79
C GLN A 99 -7.06 1.55 19.67
N GLY A 100 -7.57 0.35 19.35
CA GLY A 100 -7.16 -0.43 18.18
C GLY A 100 -7.34 0.35 16.87
N ILE A 101 -8.52 0.92 16.63
CA ILE A 101 -8.86 1.75 15.46
C ILE A 101 -7.94 2.98 15.37
N ARG A 102 -7.66 3.65 16.50
CA ARG A 102 -6.73 4.80 16.53
C ARG A 102 -5.29 4.38 16.19
N ASN A 103 -4.86 3.23 16.71
CA ASN A 103 -3.53 2.69 16.43
C ASN A 103 -3.40 2.25 14.96
N GLU A 104 -4.42 1.57 14.43
CA GLU A 104 -4.51 1.20 13.01
C GLU A 104 -4.43 2.44 12.12
N TYR A 105 -5.24 3.47 12.39
CA TYR A 105 -5.24 4.71 11.62
C TYR A 105 -3.85 5.36 11.59
N LYS A 106 -3.19 5.50 12.75
CA LYS A 106 -1.84 6.09 12.84
C LYS A 106 -0.80 5.27 12.09
N SER A 107 -0.86 3.94 12.25
CA SER A 107 0.07 3.03 11.59
C SER A 107 -0.12 3.03 10.08
N LEU A 108 -1.36 3.06 9.57
CA LEU A 108 -1.65 3.19 8.15
C LEU A 108 -1.26 4.56 7.60
N GLU A 109 -1.36 5.63 8.38
CA GLU A 109 -0.92 6.96 7.95
C GLU A 109 0.61 7.01 7.78
N ASN A 110 1.35 6.40 8.71
CA ASN A 110 2.80 6.22 8.57
C ASN A 110 3.13 5.32 7.38
N PHE A 111 2.40 4.22 7.23
CA PHE A 111 2.58 3.28 6.13
C PHE A 111 2.33 3.92 4.76
N LYS A 112 1.34 4.81 4.65
CA LYS A 112 1.10 5.58 3.43
C LYS A 112 2.34 6.38 3.01
N ARG A 113 3.06 7.00 3.97
CA ARG A 113 4.32 7.71 3.67
C ARG A 113 5.41 6.74 3.18
N THR A 114 5.42 5.50 3.69
CA THR A 114 6.30 4.45 3.16
C THR A 114 5.96 4.12 1.71
N LEU A 115 4.67 3.95 1.38
CA LEU A 115 4.23 3.69 0.00
C LEU A 115 4.62 4.82 -0.95
N ASP A 116 4.41 6.08 -0.54
CA ASP A 116 4.80 7.26 -1.32
C ASP A 116 6.32 7.28 -1.59
N ASN A 117 7.14 6.80 -0.64
CA ASN A 117 8.59 6.68 -0.81
C ASN A 117 9.01 5.52 -1.73
N ASP A 118 8.21 4.47 -1.78
CA ASP A 118 8.45 3.25 -2.56
C ASP A 118 8.00 3.39 -4.03
N ASP A 119 7.23 4.42 -4.37
CA ASP A 119 6.86 4.72 -5.76
C ASP A 119 8.10 4.85 -6.67
N LYS A 120 9.21 5.37 -6.15
CA LYS A 120 10.48 5.44 -6.90
C LYS A 120 11.04 4.07 -7.25
N GLU A 121 10.82 3.06 -6.39
CA GLU A 121 11.23 1.68 -6.64
C GLU A 121 10.36 1.07 -7.74
N ILE A 122 9.07 1.35 -7.74
CA ILE A 122 8.16 0.97 -8.82
C ILE A 122 8.61 1.63 -10.14
N GLN A 123 8.99 2.91 -10.16
CA GLN A 123 9.47 3.55 -11.39
C GLN A 123 10.77 2.94 -11.95
N LYS A 124 11.65 2.37 -11.10
CA LYS A 124 12.85 1.67 -11.58
C LYS A 124 12.52 0.48 -12.48
N ILE A 125 11.43 -0.24 -12.21
CA ILE A 125 11.01 -1.37 -13.05
C ILE A 125 10.69 -0.92 -14.48
N ALA A 126 10.04 0.24 -14.62
CA ALA A 126 9.67 0.81 -15.91
C ALA A 126 10.91 1.26 -16.69
N ASN A 127 11.87 1.87 -15.99
CA ASN A 127 13.14 2.28 -16.58
C ASN A 127 13.92 1.08 -17.10
N CYS A 128 14.14 0.06 -16.27
CA CYS A 128 14.84 -1.17 -16.69
C CYS A 128 14.13 -1.87 -17.85
N HIS A 129 12.79 -1.94 -17.83
CA HIS A 129 12.02 -2.58 -18.90
C HIS A 129 12.09 -1.81 -20.22
N SER A 130 12.03 -0.48 -20.19
CA SER A 130 12.19 0.34 -21.39
C SER A 130 13.59 0.21 -22.00
N GLU A 131 14.62 0.11 -21.17
CA GLU A 131 15.99 -0.16 -21.61
C GLU A 131 16.12 -1.53 -22.30
N ILE A 132 15.56 -2.59 -21.71
CA ILE A 132 15.53 -3.94 -22.31
C ILE A 132 14.82 -3.91 -23.67
N LEU A 133 13.64 -3.27 -23.76
CA LEU A 133 12.89 -3.19 -25.02
C LEU A 133 13.63 -2.40 -26.09
N ARG A 134 14.41 -1.37 -25.70
CA ARG A 134 15.22 -0.57 -26.62
C ARG A 134 16.41 -1.35 -27.16
N LEU A 135 17.10 -2.11 -26.30
CA LEU A 135 18.29 -2.87 -26.67
C LEU A 135 17.95 -4.19 -27.36
N TYR A 136 16.86 -4.86 -26.93
CA TYR A 136 16.51 -6.23 -27.32
C TYR A 136 15.01 -6.37 -27.66
N PRO A 137 14.50 -5.65 -28.68
CA PRO A 137 13.05 -5.55 -28.97
C PRO A 137 12.39 -6.88 -29.36
N THR A 138 13.14 -7.80 -29.96
CA THR A 138 12.64 -9.09 -30.49
C THR A 138 12.92 -10.26 -29.57
N ALA A 139 13.36 -10.03 -28.33
CA ALA A 139 13.61 -11.12 -27.39
C ALA A 139 12.31 -11.80 -26.95
N ASP A 140 12.25 -13.13 -27.04
CA ASP A 140 11.06 -13.91 -26.68
C ASP A 140 10.62 -13.69 -25.21
N SER A 141 11.60 -13.48 -24.33
CA SER A 141 11.40 -13.23 -22.90
C SER A 141 10.72 -11.88 -22.59
N ASN A 142 10.57 -10.97 -23.56
CA ASN A 142 9.93 -9.67 -23.37
C ASN A 142 8.46 -9.81 -22.93
N ASN A 143 7.75 -10.82 -23.42
CA ASN A 143 6.35 -11.05 -23.05
C ASN A 143 6.21 -11.50 -21.59
N GLU A 144 7.11 -12.38 -21.14
CA GLU A 144 7.12 -12.87 -19.76
C GLU A 144 7.40 -11.73 -18.78
N ILE A 145 8.45 -10.93 -19.04
CA ILE A 145 8.77 -9.75 -18.22
C ILE A 145 7.60 -8.78 -18.17
N ARG A 146 6.99 -8.49 -19.32
CA ARG A 146 5.83 -7.59 -19.40
C ARG A 146 4.69 -8.08 -18.51
N ASN A 147 4.42 -9.38 -18.49
CA ASN A 147 3.35 -9.94 -17.66
C ASN A 147 3.69 -9.85 -16.16
N ARG A 148 4.93 -10.17 -15.77
CA ARG A 148 5.40 -10.00 -14.37
C ARG A 148 5.28 -8.55 -13.91
N ILE A 149 5.69 -7.59 -14.75
CA ILE A 149 5.59 -6.16 -14.43
C ILE A 149 4.13 -5.70 -14.32
N LYS A 150 3.25 -6.17 -15.22
CA LYS A 150 1.82 -5.86 -15.15
C LYS A 150 1.18 -6.37 -13.86
N ASP A 151 1.51 -7.58 -13.44
CA ASP A 151 1.04 -8.15 -12.17
C ASP A 151 1.49 -7.29 -10.98
N LEU A 152 2.78 -6.97 -10.90
CA LEU A 152 3.32 -6.13 -9.82
C LEU A 152 2.66 -4.75 -9.78
N ASN A 153 2.48 -4.10 -10.94
CA ASN A 153 1.81 -2.80 -11.02
C ASN A 153 0.34 -2.89 -10.59
N HIS A 154 -0.35 -3.98 -10.94
CA HIS A 154 -1.73 -4.21 -10.54
C HIS A 154 -1.85 -4.38 -9.02
N ARG A 155 -0.99 -5.22 -8.43
CA ARG A 155 -0.94 -5.42 -6.97
C ARG A 155 -0.56 -4.15 -6.23
N TRP A 156 0.41 -3.39 -6.73
CA TRP A 156 0.77 -2.08 -6.19
C TRP A 156 -0.40 -1.09 -6.18
N LYS A 157 -1.16 -1.05 -7.28
CA LYS A 157 -2.36 -0.21 -7.39
C LYS A 157 -3.42 -0.62 -6.36
N ILE A 158 -3.73 -1.92 -6.28
CA ILE A 158 -4.70 -2.43 -5.29
C ILE A 158 -4.25 -2.11 -3.87
N LEU A 159 -2.97 -2.27 -3.56
CA LEU A 159 -2.40 -1.96 -2.26
C LEU A 159 -2.65 -0.49 -1.88
N ASN A 160 -2.32 0.44 -2.78
CA ASN A 160 -2.53 1.87 -2.58
C ASN A 160 -4.01 2.24 -2.43
N GLU A 161 -4.87 1.71 -3.30
CA GLU A 161 -6.32 1.93 -3.22
C GLU A 161 -6.89 1.40 -1.90
N THR A 162 -6.45 0.22 -1.47
CA THR A 162 -6.86 -0.40 -0.20
C THR A 162 -6.45 0.47 0.98
N VAL A 163 -5.20 0.96 1.02
CA VAL A 163 -4.72 1.85 2.08
C VAL A 163 -5.52 3.15 2.10
N HIS A 164 -5.75 3.75 0.92
CA HIS A 164 -6.50 5.00 0.81
C HIS A 164 -7.92 4.87 1.34
N GLU A 165 -8.67 3.87 0.87
CA GLU A 165 -10.06 3.66 1.28
C GLU A 165 -10.16 3.26 2.75
N THR A 166 -9.21 2.44 3.26
CA THR A 166 -9.18 2.07 4.68
C THR A 166 -8.92 3.30 5.55
N LEU A 167 -7.95 4.15 5.20
CA LEU A 167 -7.68 5.40 5.93
C LEU A 167 -8.89 6.33 5.95
N LYS A 168 -9.56 6.50 4.80
CA LYS A 168 -10.78 7.31 4.68
C LYS A 168 -11.89 6.76 5.58
N HIS A 169 -12.08 5.45 5.57
CA HIS A 169 -13.07 4.79 6.41
C HIS A 169 -12.77 4.96 7.90
N LEU A 170 -11.54 4.68 8.33
CA LEU A 170 -11.11 4.84 9.73
C LEU A 170 -11.24 6.29 10.21
N LYS A 171 -10.86 7.26 9.37
CA LYS A 171 -11.02 8.69 9.69
C LYS A 171 -12.49 9.06 9.91
N TYR A 172 -13.37 8.57 9.04
CA TYR A 172 -14.81 8.80 9.17
C TYR A 172 -15.37 8.15 10.45
N MET A 173 -14.99 6.90 10.73
CA MET A 173 -15.38 6.19 11.97
C MET A 173 -14.92 6.95 13.22
N LEU A 174 -13.68 7.42 13.25
CA LEU A 174 -13.14 8.23 14.35
C LEU A 174 -13.88 9.56 14.53
N SER A 175 -14.30 10.19 13.43
CA SER A 175 -15.11 11.41 13.47
C SER A 175 -16.49 11.16 14.08
N ILE A 176 -17.21 10.14 13.60
CA ILE A 176 -18.53 9.79 14.13
C ILE A 176 -18.45 9.42 15.60
N HIS A 177 -17.40 8.69 16.00
CA HIS A 177 -17.16 8.40 17.40
C HIS A 177 -16.96 9.67 18.23
N GLY A 178 -16.16 10.63 17.74
CA GLY A 178 -15.96 11.92 18.41
C GLY A 178 -17.27 12.69 18.59
N ASP A 179 -18.08 12.79 17.54
CA ASP A 179 -19.38 13.48 17.56
C ASP A 179 -20.38 12.78 18.49
N PHE A 180 -20.38 11.44 18.48
CA PHE A 180 -21.17 10.63 19.41
C PHE A 180 -20.81 10.96 20.85
N GLN A 181 -19.52 10.93 21.20
CA GLN A 181 -19.06 11.14 22.57
C GLN A 181 -19.39 12.56 23.06
N LEU A 182 -19.11 13.60 22.25
CA LEU A 182 -19.43 14.99 22.59
C LEU A 182 -20.94 15.19 22.80
N THR A 183 -21.77 14.59 21.94
CA THR A 183 -23.23 14.72 22.06
C THR A 183 -23.76 13.94 23.26
N GLN A 184 -23.22 12.75 23.53
CA GLN A 184 -23.57 11.95 24.70
C GLN A 184 -23.23 12.68 25.99
N ASP A 185 -22.03 13.24 26.13
CA ASP A 185 -21.59 13.98 27.31
C ASP A 185 -22.51 15.20 27.56
N SER A 186 -22.86 15.93 26.49
CA SER A 186 -23.80 17.06 26.59
C SER A 186 -25.20 16.64 27.03
N LEU A 187 -25.70 15.50 26.56
CA LEU A 187 -27.02 14.99 26.93
C LEU A 187 -27.03 14.43 28.36
N LEU A 188 -25.94 13.81 28.82
CA LEU A 188 -25.81 13.31 30.20
C LEU A 188 -25.78 14.47 31.21
N LEU A 189 -25.05 15.54 30.90
CA LEU A 189 -25.04 16.74 31.74
C LEU A 189 -26.45 17.34 31.84
N TRP A 190 -27.10 17.53 30.69
CA TRP A 190 -28.47 18.03 30.63
C TRP A 190 -29.45 17.15 31.43
N LEU A 191 -29.33 15.83 31.31
CA LEU A 191 -30.20 14.90 32.01
C LEU A 191 -29.99 14.94 33.53
N THR A 192 -28.75 15.16 33.96
CA THR A 192 -28.40 15.38 35.37
C THR A 192 -29.04 16.68 35.89
N ASP A 193 -28.93 17.78 35.14
CA ASP A 193 -29.56 19.06 35.50
C ASP A 193 -31.09 18.92 35.60
N LEU A 194 -31.69 18.21 34.65
CA LEU A 194 -33.13 17.93 34.64
C LEU A 194 -33.56 17.13 35.87
N ASP A 195 -32.82 16.10 36.28
CA ASP A 195 -33.13 15.32 37.48
C ASP A 195 -32.99 16.15 38.77
N VAL A 196 -32.00 17.04 38.83
CA VAL A 196 -31.84 17.99 39.95
C VAL A 196 -33.01 18.95 40.03
N LEU A 197 -33.42 19.55 38.91
CA LEU A 197 -34.58 20.45 38.86
C LEU A 197 -35.86 19.74 39.28
N LEU A 198 -36.07 18.51 38.79
CA LEU A 198 -37.24 17.71 39.13
C LEU A 198 -37.27 17.33 40.62
N THR A 199 -36.10 17.01 41.18
CA THR A 199 -35.94 16.71 42.61
C THR A 199 -36.21 17.92 43.50
N ASN A 200 -35.72 19.10 43.10
CA ASN A 200 -36.02 20.34 43.80
C ASN A 200 -37.53 20.66 43.75
N LEU A 201 -38.15 20.54 42.58
CA LEU A 201 -39.58 20.81 42.40
C LEU A 201 -40.49 19.90 43.25
N GLU A 202 -40.12 18.62 43.33
CA GLU A 202 -40.89 17.60 44.06
C GLU A 202 -40.76 17.72 45.58
N TYR A 203 -39.54 17.95 46.09
CA TYR A 203 -39.27 17.82 47.54
C TYR A 203 -38.92 19.13 48.26
N LEU A 204 -38.41 20.14 47.56
CA LEU A 204 -37.83 21.34 48.17
C LEU A 204 -38.60 22.62 47.83
N SER A 205 -39.31 22.65 46.71
CA SER A 205 -40.00 23.84 46.23
C SER A 205 -41.29 24.12 47.02
N GLU A 206 -41.41 25.35 47.54
CA GLU A 206 -42.64 25.88 48.17
C GLU A 206 -43.55 26.62 47.17
N ALA A 207 -43.21 26.60 45.87
CA ALA A 207 -43.97 27.29 44.84
C ALA A 207 -45.42 26.77 44.74
N PRO A 208 -46.39 27.64 44.37
CA PRO A 208 -47.78 27.24 44.24
C PRO A 208 -47.95 26.21 43.10
N THR A 209 -48.96 25.34 43.22
CA THR A 209 -49.16 24.20 42.33
C THR A 209 -49.23 24.57 40.84
N ASN A 210 -49.86 25.70 40.51
CA ASN A 210 -49.95 26.21 39.13
C ASN A 210 -48.57 26.54 38.54
N GLU A 211 -47.66 27.08 39.34
CA GLU A 211 -46.29 27.38 38.92
C GLU A 211 -45.47 26.10 38.75
N LYS A 212 -45.63 25.12 39.65
CA LYS A 212 -44.99 23.80 39.50
C LYS A 212 -45.44 23.09 38.22
N ILE A 213 -46.74 23.11 37.91
CA ILE A 213 -47.29 22.53 36.66
C ILE A 213 -46.69 23.23 35.43
N ARG A 214 -46.56 24.56 35.45
CA ARG A 214 -45.93 25.31 34.37
C ARG A 214 -44.48 24.88 34.15
N GLN A 215 -43.69 24.77 35.22
CA GLN A 215 -42.29 24.31 35.12
C GLN A 215 -42.20 22.88 34.56
N LEU A 216 -43.10 21.98 34.95
CA LEU A 216 -43.15 20.62 34.37
C LEU A 216 -43.53 20.63 32.87
N HIS A 217 -44.30 21.61 32.39
CA HIS A 217 -44.54 21.79 30.96
C HIS A 217 -43.31 22.33 30.22
N ASP A 218 -42.56 23.24 30.85
CA ASP A 218 -41.31 23.76 30.29
C ASP A 218 -40.26 22.65 30.17
N MET A 219 -40.15 21.76 31.18
CA MET A 219 -39.28 20.58 31.12
C MET A 219 -39.69 19.60 30.00
N ASP A 220 -40.98 19.33 29.82
CA ASP A 220 -41.45 18.48 28.72
C ASP A 220 -41.09 19.07 27.35
N ARG A 221 -41.22 20.39 27.19
CA ARG A 221 -40.81 21.09 25.97
C ARG A 221 -39.31 20.93 25.73
N GLU A 222 -38.49 21.08 26.77
CA GLU A 222 -37.05 20.91 26.66
C GLU A 222 -36.67 19.48 26.25
N ILE A 223 -37.35 18.45 26.78
CA ILE A 223 -37.18 17.06 26.33
C ILE A 223 -37.46 16.93 24.82
N GLN A 224 -38.55 17.53 24.33
CA GLN A 224 -38.88 17.51 22.89
C GLN A 224 -37.79 18.21 22.06
N GLU A 225 -37.25 19.34 22.54
CA GLU A 225 -36.16 20.05 21.86
C GLU A 225 -34.86 19.23 21.76
N LYS A 226 -34.61 18.31 22.71
CA LYS A 226 -33.45 17.40 22.67
C LYS A 226 -33.68 16.13 21.85
N GLN A 227 -34.91 15.81 21.46
CA GLN A 227 -35.28 14.54 20.81
C GLN A 227 -34.43 14.27 19.55
N ALA A 228 -34.20 15.27 18.71
CA ALA A 228 -33.39 15.12 17.50
C ALA A 228 -31.92 14.75 17.81
N LYS A 229 -31.35 15.27 18.91
CA LYS A 229 -29.98 14.93 19.35
C LYS A 229 -29.92 13.51 19.90
N ILE A 230 -30.94 13.09 20.64
CA ILE A 230 -31.05 11.72 21.16
C ILE A 230 -31.10 10.71 20.00
N GLU A 231 -31.93 10.98 18.99
CA GLU A 231 -32.00 10.14 17.78
C GLU A 231 -30.69 10.12 16.99
N TYR A 232 -29.99 11.26 16.91
CA TYR A 232 -28.68 11.33 16.28
C TYR A 232 -27.66 10.42 16.99
N VAL A 233 -27.55 10.51 18.32
CA VAL A 233 -26.65 9.68 19.13
C VAL A 233 -26.96 8.19 18.97
N GLN A 234 -28.25 7.81 18.93
CA GLN A 234 -28.67 6.43 18.67
C GLN A 234 -28.27 5.96 17.26
N LYS A 235 -28.40 6.81 16.24
CA LYS A 235 -27.97 6.50 14.86
C LYS A 235 -26.45 6.31 14.79
N CYS A 236 -25.67 7.18 15.44
CA CYS A 236 -24.22 7.04 15.52
C CYS A 236 -23.81 5.73 16.20
N ALA A 237 -24.42 5.40 17.34
CA ALA A 237 -24.16 4.15 18.04
C ALA A 237 -24.44 2.92 17.16
N ASN A 238 -25.62 2.88 16.52
CA ASN A 238 -25.98 1.78 15.60
C ASN A 238 -25.02 1.66 14.41
N TYR A 239 -24.60 2.79 13.83
CA TYR A 239 -23.63 2.77 12.74
C TYR A 239 -22.29 2.20 13.18
N LEU A 240 -21.78 2.65 14.34
CA LEU A 240 -20.50 2.19 14.88
C LEU A 240 -20.55 0.69 15.23
N LEU A 241 -21.66 0.18 15.76
CA LEU A 241 -21.87 -1.25 16.05
C LEU A 241 -21.89 -2.12 14.80
N ASN A 242 -22.64 -1.70 13.77
CA ASN A 242 -22.82 -2.46 12.54
C ASN A 242 -21.56 -2.50 11.66
N LYS A 243 -20.58 -1.62 11.90
CA LYS A 243 -19.32 -1.57 11.15
C LYS A 243 -18.13 -2.16 11.88
N THR A 244 -18.25 -2.53 13.15
CA THR A 244 -17.23 -3.26 13.93
C THR A 244 -17.52 -4.74 14.08
N VAL A 245 -18.06 -5.37 13.03
CA VAL A 245 -18.48 -6.77 13.05
C VAL A 245 -17.30 -7.74 13.26
N ASP A 246 -16.05 -7.30 13.11
CA ASP A 246 -14.89 -8.01 13.64
C ASP A 246 -14.58 -7.59 15.09
N ALA A 247 -15.34 -8.20 16.00
CA ALA A 247 -14.98 -8.58 17.36
C ALA A 247 -14.28 -7.54 18.28
N ARG A 248 -15.06 -7.03 19.25
CA ARG A 248 -14.68 -6.77 20.66
C ARG A 248 -13.91 -5.50 21.07
N GLY A 249 -14.24 -4.33 20.51
CA GLY A 249 -13.77 -3.14 21.23
C GLY A 249 -14.34 -1.76 20.89
N LEU A 250 -15.36 -1.64 20.04
CA LEU A 250 -16.32 -0.58 20.33
C LEU A 250 -17.24 -1.09 21.44
N THR A 251 -16.66 -1.31 22.62
CA THR A 251 -17.29 -0.93 23.89
C THR A 251 -17.42 0.60 23.91
N ILE A 252 -17.94 1.19 22.83
CA ILE A 252 -18.69 2.43 22.98
C ILE A 252 -19.82 1.95 23.85
N ASN A 253 -19.68 2.13 25.16
CA ASN A 253 -20.67 2.70 26.04
C ASN A 253 -22.13 2.45 25.66
N MET A 254 -22.47 1.27 25.15
CA MET A 254 -23.82 0.87 24.83
C MET A 254 -24.53 0.65 26.16
N ASN A 255 -23.79 0.11 27.14
CA ASN A 255 -24.17 0.17 28.54
C ASN A 255 -24.44 1.60 29.03
N GLU A 256 -23.69 2.62 28.61
CA GLU A 256 -23.96 4.00 29.05
C GLU A 256 -25.06 4.70 28.25
N LEU A 257 -25.20 4.42 26.96
CA LEU A 257 -26.31 4.88 26.13
C LEU A 257 -27.61 4.24 26.60
N ASP A 258 -27.61 2.96 26.94
CA ASP A 258 -28.74 2.24 27.51
C ASP A 258 -29.09 2.79 28.89
N LYS A 259 -28.09 3.04 29.76
CA LYS A 259 -28.30 3.74 31.03
C LYS A 259 -28.93 5.12 30.81
N PHE A 260 -28.40 5.92 29.88
CA PHE A 260 -28.94 7.23 29.53
C PHE A 260 -30.40 7.14 29.06
N LEU A 261 -30.71 6.23 28.14
CA LEU A 261 -32.07 6.03 27.62
C LEU A 261 -33.02 5.53 28.71
N GLN A 262 -32.55 4.71 29.66
CA GLN A 262 -33.32 4.29 30.82
C GLN A 262 -33.59 5.45 31.78
N GLN A 263 -32.58 6.26 32.09
CA GLN A 263 -32.73 7.45 32.94
C GLN A 263 -33.74 8.43 32.33
N LEU A 264 -33.63 8.71 31.02
CA LEU A 264 -34.57 9.57 30.31
C LEU A 264 -36.00 9.05 30.43
N LYS A 265 -36.21 7.75 30.18
CA LYS A 265 -37.52 7.10 30.34
C LYS A 265 -38.06 7.24 31.76
N ASN A 266 -37.21 7.14 32.78
CA ASN A 266 -37.62 7.28 34.18
C ASN A 266 -38.01 8.71 34.52
N LEU A 267 -37.23 9.71 34.08
CA LEU A 267 -37.56 11.13 34.29
C LEU A 267 -38.85 11.52 33.59
N THR A 268 -39.07 11.09 32.34
CA THR A 268 -40.33 11.36 31.64
C THR A 268 -41.53 10.75 32.36
N LYS A 269 -41.40 9.55 32.95
CA LYS A 269 -42.45 8.95 33.79
C LYS A 269 -42.70 9.76 35.06
N ARG A 270 -41.64 10.24 35.72
CA ARG A 270 -41.72 11.05 36.94
C ARG A 270 -42.40 12.40 36.67
N ILE A 271 -42.03 13.10 35.59
CA ILE A 271 -42.68 14.34 35.15
C ILE A 271 -44.19 14.12 34.93
N ARG A 272 -44.58 13.04 34.24
CA ARG A 272 -46.02 12.73 34.02
C ARG A 272 -46.76 12.49 35.33
N LYS A 273 -46.14 11.82 36.30
CA LYS A 273 -46.73 11.54 37.61
C LYS A 273 -46.96 12.83 38.41
N LEU A 274 -46.03 13.78 38.36
CA LEU A 274 -46.13 15.05 39.11
C LEU A 274 -47.14 16.05 38.53
N LYS A 275 -47.67 15.79 37.32
CA LYS A 275 -48.73 16.59 36.71
C LYS A 275 -50.15 16.13 37.09
N GLN A 276 -50.29 14.94 37.66
CA GLN A 276 -51.56 14.34 38.08
C GLN A 276 -51.88 14.74 39.52
#